data_AF-A0A1Z8SU58-F1
#
_entry.id   AF-A0A1Z8SU58-F1
#
_cell.length_a   1.000
_cell.length_b   1.000
_cell.length_c   1.000
_cell.angle_alpha   90.00
_cell.angle_beta   90.00
_cell.angle_gamma   90.00
#
_symmetry.space_group_name_H-M   'P 1'
#
loop_
_entity.id
_entity.type
_entity.pdbx_description
1 polymer ?
#
loop_
_entity_poly.entity_id
_entity_poly.type
_entity_poly.pdbx_seq_one_letter_code
_entity_poly.pdbx_strand_id
1 'polypeptide(L)'
;MPWFAALAALFLFWILLRILDRICRFGGSLNAISGVLIAEVWRRKLLPVSGILLLAGILVLPWILGVDLADASERRTLLQYGQGWIGFVLLVVTMVMCCSTLSEEKSSGRLGFLSLRPGLPIWWLPGKWLGSLGSNLVLLIPASLLLLTQIQNPGSDWGNPATVLPISAQQFSVTEEDVDLFLLLKVEESPLEWGQLSEADAKIRARSYLHRQARSIPLGSSAYLDFKVGDDVREESTSEEALVLSIRPAMGRAHRSQIARILISGEDFETELLVTNGQRSELKIPQRMLLDGGVALEVAFLGAVDEEVRIPSLYWIDEEAVQLLVPMGTLGGSLLRSQLLLLARCAFVAALSLAVSTFLGFPVATLLVFCFLIAATGGGFVGAFEEEGPQTMVDPRQEASSRQVIDLLAQGGERIVRSLGEWEESSTAEQVSAGQFVSWNQVWRGGSILAGLWAGFALIVGTILLSRQEHSTGDQQ
;
A
#
# COMPACT_ATOMS: atom_id res chain seq x y z
N MET A 1 -23.77 -11.25 20.07
CA MET A 1 -23.96 -10.04 19.24
C MET A 1 -23.51 -10.15 17.76
N PRO A 2 -22.47 -10.92 17.35
CA PRO A 2 -21.95 -10.82 15.97
C PRO A 2 -22.93 -11.32 14.89
N TRP A 3 -23.82 -12.25 15.23
CA TRP A 3 -24.87 -12.74 14.32
C TRP A 3 -25.87 -11.67 13.89
N PHE A 4 -26.21 -10.70 14.76
CA PHE A 4 -27.10 -9.60 14.40
C PHE A 4 -26.43 -8.62 13.43
N ALA A 5 -25.14 -8.33 13.64
CA ALA A 5 -24.36 -7.52 12.72
C ALA A 5 -24.24 -8.18 11.34
N ALA A 6 -24.06 -9.51 11.29
CA ALA A 6 -24.03 -10.25 10.03
C ALA A 6 -25.38 -10.21 9.28
N LEU A 7 -26.51 -10.37 9.99
CA LEU A 7 -27.84 -10.23 9.39
C LEU A 7 -28.09 -8.80 8.88
N ALA A 8 -27.68 -7.79 9.64
CA ALA A 8 -27.76 -6.40 9.21
C ALA A 8 -26.88 -6.12 7.97
N ALA A 9 -25.68 -6.70 7.92
CA ALA A 9 -24.78 -6.59 6.76
C ALA A 9 -25.37 -7.28 5.51
N LEU A 10 -26.00 -8.45 5.66
CA LEU A 10 -26.70 -9.13 4.56
C LEU A 10 -27.91 -8.32 4.07
N PHE A 11 -28.67 -7.72 4.99
CA PHE A 11 -29.78 -6.85 4.63
C PHE A 11 -29.30 -5.58 3.91
N LEU A 12 -28.22 -4.96 4.39
CA LEU A 12 -27.58 -3.82 3.75
C LEU A 12 -27.08 -4.17 2.35
N PHE A 13 -26.41 -5.31 2.20
CA PHE A 13 -25.98 -5.83 0.91
C PHE A 13 -27.16 -5.95 -0.07
N TRP A 14 -28.28 -6.52 0.37
CA TRP A 14 -29.49 -6.62 -0.44
C TRP A 14 -30.08 -5.26 -0.82
N ILE A 15 -30.09 -4.28 0.11
CA ILE A 15 -30.53 -2.91 -0.18
C ILE A 15 -29.61 -2.24 -1.21
N LEU A 16 -28.30 -2.33 -1.02
CA LEU A 16 -27.32 -1.72 -1.93
C LEU A 16 -27.42 -2.31 -3.34
N LEU A 17 -27.72 -3.61 -3.46
CA LEU A 17 -28.02 -4.22 -4.75
C LEU A 17 -29.26 -3.64 -5.42
N ARG A 18 -30.34 -3.43 -4.67
CA ARG A 18 -31.56 -2.81 -5.18
C ARG A 18 -31.33 -1.36 -5.61
N ILE A 19 -30.49 -0.63 -4.87
CA ILE A 19 -30.09 0.74 -5.21
C ILE A 19 -29.26 0.73 -6.49
N LEU A 20 -28.26 -0.15 -6.59
CA LEU A 20 -27.41 -0.27 -7.78
C LEU A 20 -28.24 -0.61 -9.03
N ASP A 21 -29.16 -1.59 -8.96
CA ASP A 21 -30.08 -1.92 -10.06
C ASP A 21 -30.95 -0.71 -10.46
N ARG A 22 -31.42 0.07 -9.48
CA ARG A 22 -32.18 1.30 -9.76
C ARG A 22 -31.33 2.37 -10.45
N ILE A 23 -30.07 2.56 -10.03
CA ILE A 23 -29.13 3.51 -10.63
C ILE A 23 -28.80 3.10 -12.06
N CYS A 24 -28.55 1.81 -12.31
CA CYS A 24 -28.25 1.32 -13.66
C CYS A 24 -29.44 1.44 -14.64
N ARG A 25 -30.67 1.45 -14.13
CA ARG A 25 -31.88 1.73 -14.92
C ARG A 25 -32.08 3.21 -15.22
N PHE A 26 -31.41 4.10 -14.49
CA PHE A 26 -31.48 5.54 -14.66
C PHE A 26 -30.27 6.03 -15.48
N GLY A 27 -30.49 6.36 -16.75
CA GLY A 27 -29.50 7.10 -17.56
C GLY A 27 -28.87 6.34 -18.74
N GLY A 28 -27.89 7.01 -19.36
CA GLY A 28 -27.39 6.79 -20.73
C GLY A 28 -26.70 5.46 -21.04
N SER A 29 -26.06 5.38 -22.21
CA SER A 29 -25.49 4.15 -22.79
C SER A 29 -24.54 3.39 -21.85
N LEU A 30 -23.72 4.10 -21.06
CA LEU A 30 -22.79 3.50 -20.10
C LEU A 30 -23.50 2.78 -18.94
N ASN A 31 -24.56 3.37 -18.40
CA ASN A 31 -25.31 2.79 -17.28
C ASN A 31 -26.10 1.56 -17.74
N ALA A 32 -26.63 1.61 -18.97
CA ALA A 32 -27.30 0.44 -19.57
C ALA A 32 -26.34 -0.74 -19.72
N ILE A 33 -25.12 -0.52 -20.22
CA ILE A 33 -24.09 -1.57 -20.36
C ILE A 33 -23.65 -2.10 -18.98
N SER A 34 -23.47 -1.20 -18.02
CA SER A 34 -23.17 -1.56 -16.62
C SER A 34 -24.27 -2.45 -16.03
N GLY A 35 -25.54 -2.10 -16.26
CA GLY A 35 -26.70 -2.85 -15.79
C GLY A 35 -26.79 -4.25 -16.39
N VAL A 36 -26.38 -4.43 -17.65
CA VAL A 36 -26.30 -5.76 -18.29
C VAL A 36 -25.28 -6.65 -17.58
N LEU A 37 -24.09 -6.13 -17.28
CA LEU A 37 -23.07 -6.88 -16.53
C LEU A 37 -23.59 -7.29 -15.16
N ILE A 38 -24.19 -6.36 -14.41
CA ILE A 38 -24.71 -6.64 -13.07
C ILE A 38 -25.81 -7.72 -13.12
N ALA A 39 -26.72 -7.63 -14.09
CA ALA A 39 -27.77 -8.63 -14.27
C ALA A 39 -27.21 -10.02 -14.65
N GLU A 40 -26.17 -10.06 -15.48
CA GLU A 40 -25.47 -11.29 -15.85
C GLU A 40 -24.80 -11.95 -14.65
N VAL A 41 -24.06 -11.17 -13.86
CA VAL A 41 -23.35 -11.63 -12.67
C VAL A 41 -24.33 -12.10 -11.59
N TRP A 42 -25.44 -11.39 -11.44
CA TRP A 42 -26.54 -11.79 -10.56
C TRP A 42 -27.15 -13.13 -10.98
N ARG A 43 -27.45 -13.30 -12.27
CA ARG A 43 -28.02 -14.54 -12.80
C ARG A 43 -27.06 -15.73 -12.65
N ARG A 44 -25.75 -15.50 -12.81
CA ARG A 44 -24.70 -16.49 -12.57
C ARG A 44 -24.47 -16.80 -11.09
N LYS A 45 -25.17 -16.11 -10.18
CA LYS A 45 -25.03 -16.21 -8.72
C LYS A 45 -23.63 -15.89 -8.20
N LEU A 46 -22.76 -15.30 -9.02
CA LEU A 46 -21.39 -14.98 -8.61
C LEU A 46 -21.39 -13.97 -7.46
N LEU A 47 -22.16 -12.89 -7.61
CA LEU A 47 -22.23 -11.80 -6.63
C LEU A 47 -22.89 -12.19 -5.29
N PRO A 48 -24.04 -12.90 -5.23
CA PRO A 48 -24.58 -13.36 -3.96
C PRO A 48 -23.70 -14.42 -3.28
N VAL A 49 -23.08 -15.33 -4.05
CA VAL A 49 -22.16 -16.33 -3.49
C VAL A 49 -20.91 -15.65 -2.92
N SER A 50 -20.31 -14.70 -3.65
CA SER A 50 -19.17 -13.95 -3.15
C SER A 50 -19.51 -13.08 -1.95
N GLY A 51 -20.70 -12.47 -1.92
CA GLY A 51 -21.18 -11.69 -0.76
C GLY A 51 -21.33 -12.56 0.49
N ILE A 52 -21.93 -13.74 0.37
CA ILE A 52 -22.05 -14.69 1.49
C ILE A 52 -20.66 -15.16 1.93
N LEU A 53 -19.79 -15.55 1.00
CA LEU A 53 -18.42 -16.00 1.30
C LEU A 53 -17.63 -14.92 2.04
N LEU A 54 -17.72 -13.68 1.57
CA LEU A 54 -17.02 -12.54 2.15
C LEU A 54 -17.51 -12.26 3.58
N LEU A 55 -18.83 -12.18 3.79
CA LEU A 55 -19.41 -11.83 5.09
C LEU A 55 -19.25 -12.98 6.10
N ALA A 56 -19.42 -14.23 5.65
CA ALA A 56 -19.20 -15.41 6.48
C ALA A 56 -17.72 -15.51 6.89
N GLY A 57 -16.77 -15.25 5.98
CA GLY A 57 -15.35 -15.27 6.30
C GLY A 57 -14.98 -14.25 7.39
N ILE A 58 -15.50 -13.01 7.30
CA ILE A 58 -15.27 -11.98 8.33
C ILE A 58 -15.93 -12.37 9.66
N LEU A 59 -17.11 -12.96 9.61
CA LEU A 59 -17.84 -13.40 10.82
C LEU A 59 -17.11 -14.52 11.57
N VAL A 60 -16.51 -15.46 10.83
CA VAL A 60 -15.84 -16.63 11.40
C VAL A 60 -14.37 -16.32 11.77
N LEU A 61 -13.81 -15.23 11.25
CA LEU A 61 -12.40 -14.85 11.44
C LEU A 61 -11.93 -14.80 12.91
N PRO A 62 -12.66 -14.16 13.87
CA PRO A 62 -12.21 -14.10 15.26
C PRO A 62 -12.12 -15.50 15.88
N TRP A 63 -13.01 -16.41 15.48
CA TRP A 63 -13.02 -17.78 15.97
C TRP A 63 -11.88 -18.62 15.39
N ILE A 64 -11.53 -18.41 14.11
CA ILE A 64 -10.36 -19.05 13.49
C ILE A 64 -9.06 -18.58 14.15
N LEU A 65 -8.96 -17.29 14.45
CA LEU A 65 -7.77 -16.69 15.03
C LEU A 65 -7.66 -16.90 16.55
N GLY A 66 -8.74 -17.32 17.22
CA GLY A 66 -8.76 -17.49 18.67
C GLY A 66 -8.60 -16.17 19.44
N VAL A 67 -9.02 -15.06 18.84
CA VAL A 67 -8.80 -13.70 19.34
C VAL A 67 -9.82 -13.33 20.41
N ASP A 68 -9.34 -12.84 21.55
CA ASP A 68 -10.11 -12.13 22.56
C ASP A 68 -10.22 -10.65 22.19
N LEU A 69 -11.46 -10.20 22.01
CA LEU A 69 -11.77 -8.82 21.63
C LEU A 69 -11.56 -7.81 22.77
N ALA A 70 -11.20 -8.27 23.97
CA ALA A 70 -10.78 -7.40 25.07
C ALA A 70 -9.40 -6.79 24.79
N ASP A 71 -8.49 -7.54 24.18
CA ASP A 71 -7.10 -7.13 24.00
C ASP A 71 -6.91 -6.22 22.77
N ALA A 72 -6.11 -5.17 22.93
CA ALA A 72 -5.87 -4.20 21.86
C ALA A 72 -4.99 -4.78 20.74
N SER A 73 -3.96 -5.57 21.09
CA SER A 73 -3.07 -6.24 20.13
C SER A 73 -3.82 -7.22 19.24
N GLU A 74 -4.68 -8.06 19.83
CA GLU A 74 -5.41 -9.08 19.08
C GLU A 74 -6.49 -8.48 18.17
N ARG A 75 -7.08 -7.34 18.54
CA ARG A 75 -7.96 -6.57 17.64
C ARG A 75 -7.23 -5.99 16.43
N ARG A 76 -5.96 -5.58 16.57
CA ARG A 76 -5.12 -5.18 15.42
C ARG A 76 -4.91 -6.35 14.47
N THR A 77 -4.66 -7.54 15.02
CA THR A 77 -4.58 -8.79 14.24
C THR A 77 -5.88 -9.05 13.49
N LEU A 78 -7.04 -8.98 14.16
CA LEU A 78 -8.36 -9.13 13.51
C LEU A 78 -8.56 -8.13 12.36
N LEU A 79 -8.19 -6.87 12.56
CA LEU A 79 -8.29 -5.80 11.56
C LEU A 79 -7.41 -6.09 10.33
N GLN A 80 -6.15 -6.49 10.54
CA GLN A 80 -5.21 -6.83 9.48
C GLN A 80 -5.70 -8.02 8.63
N TYR A 81 -6.03 -9.14 9.28
CA TYR A 81 -6.50 -10.34 8.58
C TYR A 81 -7.87 -10.12 7.93
N GLY A 82 -8.75 -9.35 8.56
CA GLY A 82 -10.06 -9.02 7.99
C GLY A 82 -9.96 -8.12 6.76
N GLN A 83 -9.10 -7.10 6.77
CA GLN A 83 -8.80 -6.28 5.58
C GLN A 83 -8.16 -7.14 4.47
N GLY A 84 -7.22 -8.02 4.82
CA GLY A 84 -6.61 -8.96 3.89
C GLY A 84 -7.64 -9.89 3.23
N TRP A 85 -8.58 -10.42 4.00
CA TRP A 85 -9.67 -11.25 3.50
C TRP A 85 -10.60 -10.49 2.54
N ILE A 86 -11.01 -9.28 2.91
CA ILE A 86 -11.83 -8.40 2.05
C ILE A 86 -11.10 -8.14 0.73
N GLY A 87 -9.82 -7.78 0.80
CA GLY A 87 -8.98 -7.52 -0.37
C GLY A 87 -8.85 -8.74 -1.28
N PHE A 88 -8.52 -9.89 -0.72
CA PHE A 88 -8.37 -11.14 -1.47
C PHE A 88 -9.65 -11.53 -2.21
N VAL A 89 -10.79 -11.57 -1.50
CA VAL A 89 -12.07 -11.97 -2.11
C VAL A 89 -12.50 -10.99 -3.19
N LEU A 90 -12.39 -9.68 -2.95
CA LEU A 90 -12.77 -8.66 -3.94
C LEU A 90 -11.91 -8.73 -5.20
N LEU A 91 -10.59 -8.87 -5.08
CA LEU A 91 -9.69 -8.95 -6.24
C LEU A 91 -9.97 -10.20 -7.08
N VAL A 92 -10.15 -11.35 -6.44
CA VAL A 92 -10.46 -12.62 -7.12
C VAL A 92 -11.83 -12.55 -7.82
N VAL A 93 -12.86 -12.04 -7.14
CA VAL A 93 -14.21 -11.90 -7.71
C VAL A 93 -14.21 -10.92 -8.87
N THR A 94 -13.50 -9.80 -8.74
CA THR A 94 -13.34 -8.81 -9.82
C THR A 94 -12.73 -9.43 -11.06
N MET A 95 -11.63 -10.17 -10.88
CA MET A 95 -10.96 -10.88 -11.97
C MET A 95 -11.90 -11.87 -12.66
N VAL A 96 -12.53 -12.76 -11.90
CA VAL A 96 -13.44 -13.79 -12.46
C VAL A 96 -14.64 -13.15 -13.16
N MET A 97 -15.21 -12.11 -12.57
CA MET A 97 -16.35 -11.38 -13.14
C MET A 97 -16.00 -10.73 -14.48
N CYS A 98 -14.88 -10.02 -14.55
CA CYS A 98 -14.46 -9.33 -15.78
C CYS A 98 -13.97 -10.30 -16.87
N CYS A 99 -13.28 -11.39 -16.51
CA CYS A 99 -12.88 -12.40 -17.48
C CYS A 99 -14.08 -13.18 -18.05
N SER A 100 -15.04 -13.53 -17.19
CA SER A 100 -16.19 -14.34 -17.60
C SER A 100 -17.22 -13.56 -18.40
N THR A 101 -17.41 -12.26 -18.18
CA THR A 101 -18.39 -11.48 -18.96
C THR A 101 -17.98 -11.38 -20.43
N LEU A 102 -16.72 -11.03 -20.72
CA LEU A 102 -16.28 -10.83 -22.10
C LEU A 102 -16.05 -12.15 -22.85
N SER A 103 -15.50 -13.16 -22.20
CA SER A 103 -15.29 -14.46 -22.86
C SER A 103 -16.60 -15.14 -23.24
N GLU A 104 -17.66 -14.98 -22.44
CA GLU A 104 -18.97 -15.55 -22.80
C GLU A 104 -19.62 -14.78 -23.96
N GLU A 105 -19.51 -13.46 -24.00
CA GLU A 105 -20.01 -12.66 -25.13
C GLU A 105 -19.30 -12.99 -26.45
N LYS A 106 -18.00 -13.29 -26.39
CA LYS A 106 -17.23 -13.81 -27.52
C LYS A 106 -17.71 -15.18 -27.96
N SER A 107 -17.89 -16.12 -27.01
CA SER A 107 -18.35 -17.48 -27.31
C SER A 107 -19.78 -17.54 -27.85
N SER A 108 -20.63 -16.60 -27.44
CA SER A 108 -22.05 -16.53 -27.83
C SER A 108 -22.29 -15.75 -29.12
N GLY A 109 -21.24 -15.20 -29.75
CA GLY A 109 -21.35 -14.41 -30.98
C GLY A 109 -22.06 -13.06 -30.83
N ARG A 110 -22.43 -12.67 -29.61
CA ARG A 110 -23.15 -11.41 -29.32
C ARG A 110 -22.32 -10.18 -29.65
N LEU A 111 -20.99 -10.32 -29.56
CA LEU A 111 -20.03 -9.28 -29.90
C LEU A 111 -20.20 -8.79 -31.36
N GLY A 112 -20.47 -9.71 -32.30
CA GLY A 112 -20.65 -9.38 -33.72
C GLY A 112 -21.93 -8.61 -34.04
N PHE A 113 -22.96 -8.66 -33.17
CA PHE A 113 -24.17 -7.85 -33.35
C PHE A 113 -24.01 -6.43 -32.79
N LEU A 114 -23.05 -6.20 -31.89
CA LEU A 114 -22.77 -4.90 -31.28
C LEU A 114 -21.90 -4.01 -32.20
N SER A 115 -21.04 -4.60 -33.04
CA SER A 115 -20.19 -3.89 -34.01
C SER A 115 -20.98 -3.16 -35.10
N LEU A 116 -22.25 -3.54 -35.31
CA LEU A 116 -23.14 -2.90 -36.29
C LEU A 116 -23.64 -1.51 -35.85
N ARG A 117 -23.40 -1.08 -34.60
CA ARG A 117 -23.79 0.24 -34.10
C ARG A 117 -22.59 1.20 -34.07
N PRO A 118 -22.59 2.28 -34.88
CA PRO A 118 -21.47 3.21 -34.91
C PRO A 118 -21.29 3.89 -33.54
N GLY A 119 -20.05 3.92 -33.06
CA GLY A 119 -19.65 4.57 -31.80
C GLY A 119 -19.83 3.73 -30.53
N LEU A 120 -20.51 2.58 -30.58
CA LEU A 120 -20.64 1.68 -29.42
C LEU A 120 -19.32 1.07 -28.90
N PRO A 121 -18.30 0.73 -29.73
CA PRO A 121 -17.11 0.02 -29.23
C PRO A 121 -16.26 0.84 -28.25
N ILE A 122 -16.25 2.17 -28.37
CA ILE A 122 -15.48 3.08 -27.49
C ILE A 122 -16.09 3.16 -26.09
N TRP A 123 -17.42 3.07 -25.97
CA TRP A 123 -18.12 3.18 -24.68
C TRP A 123 -18.36 1.83 -24.00
N TRP A 124 -18.12 0.73 -24.71
CA TRP A 124 -18.50 -0.61 -24.23
C TRP A 124 -17.59 -1.13 -23.11
N LEU A 125 -16.27 -1.07 -23.28
CA LEU A 125 -15.30 -1.47 -22.25
C LEU A 125 -15.41 -0.60 -20.98
N PRO A 126 -15.46 0.75 -21.06
CA PRO A 126 -15.68 1.59 -19.90
C PRO A 126 -17.00 1.32 -19.17
N GLY A 127 -18.08 0.99 -19.90
CA GLY A 127 -19.37 0.62 -19.30
C GLY A 127 -19.27 -0.66 -18.47
N LYS A 128 -18.62 -1.71 -18.99
CA LYS A 128 -18.40 -2.94 -18.21
C LYS A 128 -17.48 -2.70 -17.01
N TRP A 129 -16.45 -1.89 -17.18
CA TRP A 129 -15.58 -1.49 -16.09
C TRP A 129 -16.35 -0.79 -14.96
N LEU A 130 -17.23 0.16 -15.29
CA LEU A 130 -18.06 0.87 -14.30
C LEU A 130 -19.05 -0.09 -13.59
N GLY A 131 -19.66 -1.03 -14.31
CA GLY A 131 -20.51 -2.07 -13.72
C GLY A 131 -19.74 -2.98 -12.75
N SER A 132 -18.49 -3.30 -13.06
CA SER A 132 -17.62 -4.07 -12.16
C SER A 132 -17.29 -3.32 -10.86
N LEU A 133 -17.01 -2.01 -10.98
CA LEU A 133 -16.76 -1.14 -9.83
C LEU A 133 -17.99 -1.01 -8.93
N GLY A 134 -19.18 -0.83 -9.51
CA GLY A 134 -20.43 -0.81 -8.77
C GLY A 134 -20.66 -2.13 -8.00
N SER A 135 -20.40 -3.26 -8.65
CA SER A 135 -20.51 -4.58 -8.02
C SER A 135 -19.56 -4.75 -6.83
N ASN A 136 -18.31 -4.30 -6.97
CA ASN A 136 -17.32 -4.33 -5.91
C ASN A 136 -17.69 -3.41 -4.74
N LEU A 137 -18.18 -2.21 -5.03
CA LEU A 137 -18.62 -1.25 -4.00
C LEU A 137 -19.77 -1.82 -3.15
N VAL A 138 -20.72 -2.51 -3.80
CA VAL A 138 -21.84 -3.17 -3.11
C VAL A 138 -21.38 -4.31 -2.19
N LEU A 139 -20.29 -5.00 -2.53
CA LEU A 139 -19.67 -6.01 -1.66
C LEU A 139 -18.83 -5.37 -0.53
N LEU A 140 -18.09 -4.31 -0.85
CA LEU A 140 -17.12 -3.65 0.02
C LEU A 140 -17.77 -2.93 1.22
N ILE A 141 -18.87 -2.19 1.00
CA ILE A 141 -19.54 -1.42 2.05
C ILE A 141 -20.01 -2.31 3.23
N PRO A 142 -20.84 -3.35 3.01
CA PRO A 142 -21.31 -4.20 4.10
C PRO A 142 -20.17 -5.00 4.76
N ALA A 143 -19.14 -5.37 3.99
CA ALA A 143 -17.93 -6.00 4.51
C ALA A 143 -17.22 -5.14 5.56
N SER A 144 -16.98 -3.88 5.18
CA SER A 144 -16.22 -2.92 5.98
C SER A 144 -16.98 -2.53 7.23
N LEU A 145 -18.30 -2.34 7.11
CA LEU A 145 -19.17 -2.09 8.25
C LEU A 145 -19.22 -3.26 9.21
N LEU A 146 -19.34 -4.50 8.71
CA LEU A 146 -19.31 -5.69 9.55
C LEU A 146 -18.00 -5.77 10.34
N LEU A 147 -16.87 -5.55 9.67
CA LEU A 147 -15.56 -5.54 10.31
C LEU A 147 -15.44 -4.45 11.38
N LEU A 148 -15.90 -3.22 11.10
CA LEU A 148 -15.95 -2.14 12.09
C LEU A 148 -16.79 -2.50 13.32
N THR A 149 -17.98 -3.08 13.12
CA THR A 149 -18.86 -3.47 14.23
C THR A 149 -18.28 -4.59 15.09
N GLN A 150 -17.39 -5.44 14.56
CA GLN A 150 -16.71 -6.45 15.35
C GLN A 150 -15.58 -5.87 16.21
N ILE A 151 -14.97 -4.77 15.76
CA ILE A 151 -13.89 -4.09 16.48
C ILE A 151 -14.45 -3.14 17.54
N GLN A 152 -15.59 -2.49 17.25
CA GLN A 152 -16.26 -1.55 18.15
C GLN A 152 -17.02 -2.29 19.24
N ASN A 153 -16.42 -2.45 20.42
CA ASN A 153 -17.12 -2.89 21.62
C ASN A 153 -17.61 -1.66 22.42
N PRO A 154 -18.94 -1.50 22.63
CA PRO A 154 -19.53 -0.32 23.29
C PRO A 154 -19.23 -0.19 24.80
N GLY A 155 -18.36 -1.04 25.35
CA GLY A 155 -17.94 -1.04 26.75
C GLY A 155 -16.43 -0.86 26.98
N SER A 156 -15.65 -0.55 25.94
CA SER A 156 -14.20 -0.31 26.05
C SER A 156 -13.83 1.10 25.57
N ASP A 157 -12.84 1.75 26.19
CA ASP A 157 -12.27 3.07 25.81
C ASP A 157 -11.75 3.14 24.36
N TRP A 158 -11.78 2.01 23.64
CA TRP A 158 -11.46 1.89 22.23
C TRP A 158 -12.62 2.24 21.29
N GLY A 159 -13.50 3.13 21.72
CA GLY A 159 -14.56 3.70 20.89
C GLY A 159 -13.98 4.69 19.88
N ASN A 160 -13.40 4.18 18.80
CA ASN A 160 -12.72 4.94 17.74
C ASN A 160 -11.40 5.60 18.18
N PRO A 161 -10.31 4.82 18.37
CA PRO A 161 -9.03 5.37 18.79
C PRO A 161 -8.50 6.38 17.76
N ALA A 162 -7.82 7.41 18.26
CA ALA A 162 -7.08 8.36 17.42
C ALA A 162 -6.08 7.58 16.58
N THR A 163 -6.09 7.82 15.27
CA THR A 163 -5.04 7.26 14.41
C THR A 163 -3.78 8.10 14.57
N VAL A 164 -2.65 7.53 14.22
CA VAL A 164 -1.35 8.14 14.48
C VAL A 164 -0.60 8.31 13.17
N LEU A 165 -0.09 9.51 12.89
CA LEU A 165 0.81 9.72 11.77
C LEU A 165 2.26 9.48 12.25
N PRO A 166 2.96 8.44 11.75
CA PRO A 166 4.37 8.26 12.04
C PRO A 166 5.21 9.23 11.21
N ILE A 167 6.03 10.03 11.88
CA ILE A 167 7.00 10.94 11.27
C ILE A 167 8.39 10.43 11.65
N SER A 168 9.17 10.01 10.66
CA SER A 168 10.57 9.60 10.87
C SER A 168 11.47 10.81 11.03
N ALA A 169 12.59 10.65 11.76
CA ALA A 169 13.56 11.72 11.95
C ALA A 169 14.31 12.02 10.65
N GLN A 170 14.56 13.31 10.38
CA GLN A 170 15.19 13.77 9.13
C GLN A 170 16.61 13.25 8.90
N GLN A 171 17.33 12.92 9.97
CA GLN A 171 18.72 12.50 9.86
C GLN A 171 18.88 11.16 9.17
N PHE A 172 17.82 10.37 9.09
CA PHE A 172 17.85 9.12 8.33
C PHE A 172 17.76 9.36 6.82
N SER A 173 17.19 10.48 6.37
CA SER A 173 17.13 10.84 4.95
C SER A 173 18.42 11.52 4.50
N VAL A 174 19.34 10.73 3.92
CA VAL A 174 20.59 11.24 3.32
C VAL A 174 20.29 11.77 1.92
N THR A 175 20.38 13.09 1.74
CA THR A 175 20.14 13.74 0.45
C THR A 175 21.34 13.57 -0.50
N GLU A 176 21.13 13.73 -1.81
CA GLU A 176 22.24 13.73 -2.79
C GLU A 176 23.24 14.87 -2.51
N GLU A 177 22.74 16.01 -2.02
CA GLU A 177 23.58 17.15 -1.64
C GLU A 177 24.53 16.80 -0.48
N ASP A 178 24.05 16.04 0.52
CA ASP A 178 24.89 15.56 1.63
C ASP A 178 25.99 14.61 1.14
N VAL A 179 25.67 13.76 0.16
CA VAL A 179 26.63 12.81 -0.43
C VAL A 179 27.70 13.56 -1.19
N ASP A 180 27.32 14.53 -2.02
CA ASP A 180 28.26 15.33 -2.81
C ASP A 180 29.17 16.17 -1.90
N LEU A 181 28.61 16.80 -0.85
CA LEU A 181 29.39 17.54 0.14
C LEU A 181 30.37 16.64 0.89
N PHE A 182 29.92 15.46 1.32
CA PHE A 182 30.76 14.48 2.00
C PHE A 182 31.90 13.99 1.10
N LEU A 183 31.63 13.77 -0.18
CA LEU A 183 32.64 13.39 -1.16
C LEU A 183 33.68 14.49 -1.35
N LEU A 184 33.26 15.75 -1.47
CA LEU A 184 34.19 16.89 -1.56
C LEU A 184 35.13 16.94 -0.35
N LEU A 185 34.57 16.81 0.86
CA LEU A 185 35.35 16.78 2.11
C LEU A 185 36.32 15.59 2.17
N LYS A 186 35.87 14.38 1.80
CA LYS A 186 36.69 13.16 1.91
C LYS A 186 37.74 13.02 0.83
N VAL A 187 37.51 13.57 -0.36
CA VAL A 187 38.53 13.66 -1.41
C VAL A 187 39.66 14.60 -0.98
N GLU A 188 39.35 15.68 -0.26
CA GLU A 188 40.36 16.59 0.30
C GLU A 188 41.13 15.95 1.47
N GLU A 189 40.45 15.28 2.39
CA GLU A 189 41.06 14.65 3.56
C GLU A 189 41.86 13.38 3.20
N SER A 190 41.43 12.61 2.21
CA SER A 190 41.95 11.28 1.89
C SER A 190 41.96 11.00 0.38
N PRO A 191 42.77 11.73 -0.40
CA PRO A 191 42.75 11.66 -1.87
C PRO A 191 43.12 10.28 -2.43
N LEU A 192 43.90 9.48 -1.68
CA LEU A 192 44.32 8.13 -2.08
C LEU A 192 43.19 7.10 -2.00
N GLU A 193 42.25 7.25 -1.06
CA GLU A 193 41.14 6.29 -0.87
C GLU A 193 39.91 6.68 -1.68
N TRP A 194 39.57 7.97 -1.69
CA TRP A 194 38.34 8.47 -2.31
C TRP A 194 38.54 9.00 -3.73
N GLY A 195 39.75 9.45 -4.07
CA GLY A 195 40.07 10.00 -5.39
C GLY A 195 40.34 8.96 -6.49
N GLN A 196 40.50 7.68 -6.13
CA GLN A 196 40.73 6.58 -7.10
C GLN A 196 39.45 5.81 -7.48
N LEU A 197 38.35 6.06 -6.77
CA LEU A 197 37.07 5.40 -7.03
C LEU A 197 36.39 6.03 -8.25
N SER A 198 35.61 5.21 -8.97
CA SER A 198 34.68 5.75 -9.97
C SER A 198 33.65 6.64 -9.27
N GLU A 199 33.15 7.68 -9.93
CA GLU A 199 32.19 8.63 -9.32
C GLU A 199 30.94 7.91 -8.78
N ALA A 200 30.46 6.88 -9.50
CA ALA A 200 29.31 6.07 -9.09
C ALA A 200 29.63 5.24 -7.83
N ASP A 201 30.78 4.57 -7.78
CA ASP A 201 31.18 3.76 -6.63
C ASP A 201 31.47 4.63 -5.39
N ALA A 202 32.06 5.81 -5.60
CA ALA A 202 32.31 6.79 -4.56
C ALA A 202 30.99 7.26 -3.93
N LYS A 203 29.98 7.60 -4.74
CA LYS A 203 28.64 8.00 -4.28
C LYS A 203 27.94 6.91 -3.48
N ILE A 204 27.95 5.66 -3.97
CA ILE A 204 27.36 4.52 -3.26
C ILE A 204 28.03 4.31 -1.89
N ARG A 205 29.37 4.40 -1.85
CA ARG A 205 30.14 4.21 -0.63
C ARG A 205 29.94 5.36 0.36
N ALA A 206 29.92 6.60 -0.11
CA ALA A 206 29.64 7.79 0.70
C ALA A 206 28.25 7.74 1.32
N ARG A 207 27.23 7.45 0.51
CA ARG A 207 25.85 7.25 0.98
C ARG A 207 25.77 6.17 2.05
N SER A 208 26.42 5.02 1.82
CA SER A 208 26.46 3.92 2.81
C SER A 208 27.13 4.33 4.13
N TYR A 209 28.18 5.16 4.05
CA TYR A 209 28.89 5.65 5.24
C TYR A 209 28.03 6.64 6.03
N LEU A 210 27.42 7.62 5.35
CA LEU A 210 26.51 8.60 5.94
C LEU A 210 25.32 7.92 6.62
N HIS A 211 24.67 6.94 5.97
CA HIS A 211 23.59 6.19 6.59
C HIS A 211 24.05 5.42 7.83
N ARG A 212 25.25 4.82 7.82
CA ARG A 212 25.78 4.12 9.01
C ARG A 212 26.03 5.08 10.17
N GLN A 213 26.60 6.25 9.86
CA GLN A 213 26.91 7.27 10.87
C GLN A 213 25.64 7.85 11.47
N ALA A 214 24.65 8.21 10.63
CA ALA A 214 23.36 8.72 11.08
C ALA A 214 22.56 7.68 11.90
N ARG A 215 22.76 6.39 11.64
CA ARG A 215 22.04 5.30 12.33
C ARG A 215 22.71 4.82 13.61
N SER A 216 23.90 5.31 13.98
CA SER A 216 24.63 4.79 15.14
C SER A 216 24.92 5.88 16.17
N ILE A 217 24.67 5.55 17.44
CA ILE A 217 24.98 6.38 18.60
C ILE A 217 26.01 5.63 19.46
N PRO A 218 27.29 6.04 19.47
CA PRO A 218 28.29 5.44 20.34
C PRO A 218 28.01 5.73 21.82
N LEU A 219 28.55 4.88 22.71
CA LEU A 219 28.44 5.04 24.16
C LEU A 219 28.91 6.42 24.62
N GLY A 220 28.07 7.11 25.40
CA GLY A 220 28.37 8.44 25.96
C GLY A 220 28.28 9.59 24.96
N SER A 221 27.86 9.33 23.72
CA SER A 221 27.53 10.38 22.76
C SER A 221 26.03 10.66 22.72
N SER A 222 25.69 11.85 22.24
CA SER A 222 24.32 12.23 21.92
C SER A 222 24.12 12.36 20.41
N ALA A 223 22.92 12.00 19.97
CA ALA A 223 22.42 12.32 18.65
C ALA A 223 21.21 13.23 18.81
N TYR A 224 21.21 14.37 18.14
CA TYR A 224 19.98 15.14 17.95
C TYR A 224 19.04 14.31 17.08
N LEU A 225 17.74 14.51 17.14
CA LEU A 225 16.66 13.91 16.33
C LEU A 225 15.72 15.06 15.98
N ASP A 226 15.66 15.42 14.71
CA ASP A 226 14.76 16.48 14.24
C ASP A 226 13.59 15.87 13.45
N PHE A 227 12.38 16.23 13.86
CA PHE A 227 11.13 15.81 13.24
C PHE A 227 10.43 17.05 12.69
N LYS A 228 10.37 17.19 11.38
CA LYS A 228 9.59 18.28 10.75
C LYS A 228 8.14 17.85 10.59
N VAL A 229 7.26 18.57 11.27
CA VAL A 229 5.82 18.39 11.24
C VAL A 229 5.26 19.42 10.26
N GLY A 230 4.75 18.97 9.11
CA GLY A 230 4.19 19.88 8.10
C GLY A 230 3.05 20.73 8.66
N ASP A 231 2.90 21.96 8.15
CA ASP A 231 1.88 22.91 8.65
C ASP A 231 0.44 22.35 8.55
N ASP A 232 0.15 21.53 7.53
CA ASP A 232 -1.14 20.83 7.34
C ASP A 232 -1.47 19.87 8.51
N VAL A 233 -0.44 19.28 9.12
CA VAL A 233 -0.57 18.33 10.24
C VAL A 233 -0.89 19.08 11.55
N ARG A 234 -0.51 20.36 11.63
CA ARG A 234 -0.68 21.17 12.84
C ARG A 234 -2.11 21.68 13.02
N GLU A 235 -2.84 21.93 11.94
CA GLU A 235 -4.23 22.39 11.99
C GLU A 235 -5.22 21.26 12.36
N GLU A 236 -4.96 20.03 11.88
CA GLU A 236 -5.84 18.87 12.13
C GLU A 236 -5.62 18.22 13.51
N SER A 237 -4.45 18.44 14.14
CA SER A 237 -4.09 17.92 15.47
C SER A 237 -4.60 18.85 16.59
N THR A 238 -5.91 19.07 16.66
CA THR A 238 -6.56 19.97 17.65
C THR A 238 -6.87 19.30 19.00
N SER A 239 -6.43 18.06 19.24
CA SER A 239 -6.70 17.33 20.49
C SER A 239 -5.54 17.44 21.49
N GLU A 240 -5.85 17.63 22.77
CA GLU A 240 -4.91 17.71 23.91
C GLU A 240 -4.06 16.43 24.16
N GLU A 241 -4.04 15.48 23.23
CA GLU A 241 -3.38 14.18 23.38
C GLU A 241 -1.86 14.31 23.22
N ALA A 242 -1.10 13.81 24.20
CA ALA A 242 0.36 13.85 24.18
C ALA A 242 0.93 13.17 22.92
N LEU A 243 1.95 13.79 22.32
CA LEU A 243 2.75 13.19 21.25
C LEU A 243 3.40 11.92 21.79
N VAL A 244 3.59 10.90 20.96
CA VAL A 244 4.29 9.68 21.38
C VAL A 244 5.58 9.55 20.57
N LEU A 245 6.73 9.47 21.23
CA LEU A 245 7.95 9.05 20.59
C LEU A 245 8.07 7.54 20.69
N SER A 246 8.09 6.88 19.55
CA SER A 246 8.29 5.44 19.43
C SER A 246 9.71 5.17 18.95
N ILE A 247 10.51 4.51 19.78
CA ILE A 247 11.88 4.11 19.43
C ILE A 247 12.08 2.60 19.48
N ARG A 248 12.82 2.06 18.53
CA ARG A 248 13.19 0.65 18.40
C ARG A 248 14.69 0.53 18.21
N PRO A 249 15.45 0.56 19.31
CA PRO A 249 16.90 0.47 19.22
C PRO A 249 17.35 -0.96 18.99
N ALA A 250 18.51 -1.10 18.37
CA ALA A 250 19.17 -2.37 18.23
C ALA A 250 20.61 -2.28 18.74
N MET A 251 21.02 -3.30 19.48
CA MET A 251 22.27 -3.31 20.25
C MET A 251 23.18 -4.46 19.82
N GLY A 252 22.86 -5.10 18.68
CA GLY A 252 23.66 -6.16 18.09
C GLY A 252 23.19 -7.54 18.54
N ARG A 253 23.66 -8.58 17.84
CA ARG A 253 23.23 -9.96 18.10
C ARG A 253 23.66 -10.47 19.48
N ALA A 254 24.77 -9.96 20.02
CA ALA A 254 25.30 -10.38 21.31
C ALA A 254 24.49 -9.86 22.52
N HIS A 255 23.68 -8.82 22.34
CA HIS A 255 23.00 -8.12 23.43
C HIS A 255 21.46 -8.23 23.31
N ARG A 256 20.94 -9.35 22.78
CA ARG A 256 19.50 -9.54 22.48
C ARG A 256 18.56 -9.45 23.69
N SER A 257 19.03 -9.79 24.88
CA SER A 257 18.25 -9.76 26.12
C SER A 257 18.63 -8.61 27.05
N GLN A 258 19.48 -7.69 26.58
CA GLN A 258 20.04 -6.63 27.42
C GLN A 258 19.18 -5.37 27.34
N ILE A 259 19.13 -4.66 28.47
CA ILE A 259 18.41 -3.39 28.62
C ILE A 259 19.45 -2.28 28.60
N ALA A 260 19.21 -1.26 27.80
CA ALA A 260 20.02 -0.06 27.70
C ALA A 260 19.28 1.14 28.28
N ARG A 261 20.05 2.11 28.75
CA ARG A 261 19.58 3.41 29.23
C ARG A 261 19.81 4.44 28.15
N ILE A 262 18.75 5.14 27.80
CA ILE A 262 18.81 6.28 26.90
C ILE A 262 18.24 7.48 27.66
N LEU A 263 18.97 8.58 27.61
CA LEU A 263 18.48 9.87 28.09
C LEU A 263 17.93 10.64 26.90
N ILE A 264 16.67 11.05 26.99
CA ILE A 264 16.03 11.88 25.98
C ILE A 264 15.87 13.27 26.61
N SER A 265 16.59 14.24 26.07
CA SER A 265 16.52 15.65 26.47
C SER A 265 15.89 16.49 25.36
N GLY A 266 15.12 17.49 25.75
CA GLY A 266 14.61 18.55 24.89
C GLY A 266 14.51 19.85 25.69
N GLU A 267 14.02 20.92 25.06
CA GLU A 267 14.13 22.30 25.56
C GLU A 267 13.65 22.49 27.03
N ASP A 268 12.68 21.68 27.49
CA ASP A 268 12.18 21.66 28.88
C ASP A 268 11.81 20.24 29.38
N PHE A 269 12.39 19.18 28.79
CA PHE A 269 12.05 17.79 29.13
C PHE A 269 13.31 16.94 29.16
N GLU A 270 13.52 16.23 30.25
CA GLU A 270 14.59 15.26 30.38
C GLU A 270 13.99 13.98 30.97
N THR A 271 14.09 12.86 30.28
CA THR A 271 13.59 11.57 30.76
C THR A 271 14.52 10.45 30.36
N GLU A 272 14.87 9.62 31.35
CA GLU A 272 15.59 8.37 31.14
C GLU A 272 14.58 7.29 30.74
N LEU A 273 14.83 6.65 29.59
CA LEU A 273 14.04 5.55 29.06
C LEU A 273 14.88 4.28 29.05
N LEU A 274 14.32 3.23 29.64
CA LEU A 274 14.88 1.88 29.56
C LEU A 274 14.39 1.22 28.28
N VAL A 275 15.32 0.85 27.42
CA VAL A 275 15.04 0.25 26.12
C VAL A 275 15.58 -1.16 26.05
N THR A 276 14.84 -2.04 25.36
CA THR A 276 15.25 -3.43 25.14
C THR A 276 15.60 -3.63 23.66
N ASN A 277 16.63 -4.43 23.40
CA ASN A 277 17.11 -4.67 22.04
C ASN A 277 16.01 -5.22 21.12
N GLY A 278 15.74 -4.49 20.04
CA GLY A 278 14.78 -4.86 19.00
C GLY A 278 13.31 -4.69 19.40
N GLN A 279 13.01 -4.25 20.62
CA GLN A 279 11.65 -3.95 21.08
C GLN A 279 11.36 -2.45 20.96
N ARG A 280 10.11 -2.12 20.64
CA ARG A 280 9.64 -0.74 20.52
C ARG A 280 9.25 -0.21 21.91
N SER A 281 9.81 0.92 22.28
CA SER A 281 9.54 1.63 23.54
C SER A 281 8.85 2.94 23.19
N GLU A 282 7.78 3.26 23.90
CA GLU A 282 6.95 4.44 23.66
C GLU A 282 7.11 5.44 24.82
N LEU A 283 7.37 6.70 24.50
CA LEU A 283 7.50 7.78 25.46
C LEU A 283 6.52 8.91 25.10
N LYS A 284 5.72 9.34 26.08
CA LYS A 284 4.80 10.47 25.88
C LYS A 284 5.57 11.78 25.99
N ILE A 285 5.54 12.58 24.93
CA ILE A 285 6.16 13.90 24.84
C ILE A 285 5.06 14.96 24.97
N PRO A 286 5.26 15.99 25.82
CA PRO A 286 4.31 17.09 25.92
C PRO A 286 4.25 17.88 24.60
N GLN A 287 3.03 18.22 24.15
CA GLN A 287 2.81 18.96 22.90
C GLN A 287 3.48 20.34 22.86
N ARG A 288 3.89 20.89 24.00
CA ARG A 288 4.59 22.19 24.10
C ARG A 288 5.95 22.20 23.39
N MET A 289 6.51 21.02 23.09
CA MET A 289 7.78 20.88 22.36
C MET A 289 7.63 21.03 20.85
N LEU A 290 6.40 21.19 20.35
CA LEU A 290 6.11 21.40 18.94
C LEU A 290 6.20 22.90 18.61
N LEU A 291 7.41 23.44 18.65
CA LEU A 291 7.73 24.84 18.34
C LEU A 291 8.12 24.96 16.86
N ASP A 292 7.59 25.97 16.16
CA ASP A 292 7.93 26.31 14.75
C ASP A 292 7.83 25.18 13.70
N GLY A 293 6.95 24.20 13.91
CA GLY A 293 6.70 23.14 12.91
C GLY A 293 7.76 22.02 12.94
N GLY A 294 8.53 21.92 14.01
CA GLY A 294 9.45 20.81 14.24
C GLY A 294 9.48 20.37 15.71
N VAL A 295 10.02 19.18 15.95
CA VAL A 295 10.39 18.70 17.28
C VAL A 295 11.85 18.29 17.22
N ALA A 296 12.71 18.98 17.97
CA ALA A 296 14.11 18.62 18.13
C ALA A 296 14.32 17.94 19.49
N LEU A 297 14.80 16.70 19.48
CA LEU A 297 15.12 15.93 20.68
C LEU A 297 16.59 15.55 20.65
N GLU A 298 17.27 15.61 21.78
CA GLU A 298 18.60 15.05 21.94
C GLU A 298 18.49 13.69 22.63
N VAL A 299 19.16 12.68 22.06
CA VAL A 299 19.14 11.30 22.52
C VAL A 299 20.56 10.90 22.87
N ALA A 300 20.85 10.83 24.16
CA ALA A 300 22.14 10.40 24.68
C ALA A 300 22.11 8.94 25.13
N PHE A 301 23.09 8.16 24.67
CA PHE A 301 23.19 6.76 25.05
C PHE A 301 24.08 6.61 26.30
N LEU A 302 23.47 6.24 27.43
CA LEU A 302 24.13 6.13 28.73
C LEU A 302 24.78 4.76 28.98
N GLY A 303 24.45 3.75 28.17
CA GLY A 303 25.03 2.40 28.27
C GLY A 303 24.03 1.33 28.72
N ALA A 304 24.53 0.16 29.10
CA ALA A 304 23.72 -0.93 29.62
C ALA A 304 23.25 -0.63 31.05
N VAL A 305 22.11 -1.21 31.44
CA VAL A 305 21.64 -1.16 32.83
C VAL A 305 22.56 -1.98 33.75
N ASP A 306 23.10 -3.09 33.24
CA ASP A 306 24.01 -3.99 33.93
C ASP A 306 25.46 -3.55 33.72
N GLU A 307 26.17 -3.24 34.81
CA GLU A 307 27.55 -2.74 34.78
C GLU A 307 28.55 -3.76 34.21
N GLU A 308 28.23 -5.05 34.22
CA GLU A 308 29.08 -6.10 33.64
C GLU A 308 28.99 -6.14 32.10
N VAL A 309 27.96 -5.53 31.51
CA VAL A 309 27.67 -5.62 30.08
C VAL A 309 28.09 -4.34 29.38
N ARG A 310 29.14 -4.43 28.56
CA ARG A 310 29.55 -3.30 27.71
C ARG A 310 28.84 -3.36 26.36
N ILE A 311 27.92 -2.42 26.14
CA ILE A 311 27.31 -2.18 24.84
C ILE A 311 28.07 -1.01 24.18
N PRO A 312 28.78 -1.23 23.06
CA PRO A 312 29.68 -0.22 22.49
C PRO A 312 28.92 0.90 21.77
N SER A 313 27.81 0.57 21.11
CA SER A 313 26.97 1.51 20.40
C SER A 313 25.54 0.99 20.27
N LEU A 314 24.64 1.94 20.13
CA LEU A 314 23.25 1.72 19.79
C LEU A 314 23.06 2.01 18.31
N TYR A 315 22.32 1.17 17.58
CA TYR A 315 22.00 1.42 16.19
C TYR A 315 20.50 1.35 15.92
N TRP A 316 20.08 2.13 14.92
CA TRP A 316 18.73 2.13 14.37
C TRP A 316 18.71 1.20 13.16
N ILE A 317 17.79 0.21 13.17
CA ILE A 317 17.74 -0.83 12.11
C ILE A 317 17.31 -0.22 10.78
N ASP A 318 16.25 0.57 10.83
CA ASP A 318 15.55 1.18 9.70
C ASP A 318 15.17 2.63 10.04
N GLU A 319 14.65 3.34 9.06
CA GLU A 319 14.16 4.72 9.23
C GLU A 319 12.85 4.76 10.05
N GLU A 320 12.20 3.60 10.21
CA GLU A 320 11.01 3.40 11.04
C GLU A 320 11.35 3.09 12.51
N ALA A 321 12.64 2.95 12.83
CA ALA A 321 13.11 2.65 14.17
C ALA A 321 12.81 3.79 15.12
N VAL A 322 12.76 5.03 14.63
CA VAL A 322 12.52 6.22 15.43
C VAL A 322 11.41 7.02 14.75
N GLN A 323 10.24 7.04 15.37
CA GLN A 323 9.05 7.69 14.83
C GLN A 323 8.41 8.58 15.89
N LEU A 324 8.12 9.82 15.51
CA LEU A 324 7.20 10.68 16.23
C LEU A 324 5.78 10.34 15.77
N LEU A 325 4.98 9.87 16.70
CA LEU A 325 3.60 9.45 16.52
C LEU A 325 2.69 10.63 16.89
N VAL A 326 2.13 11.29 15.87
CA VAL A 326 1.22 12.42 16.04
C VAL A 326 -0.24 11.94 15.96
N PRO A 327 -1.08 12.13 16.98
CA PRO A 327 -2.48 11.74 16.92
C PRO A 327 -3.23 12.60 15.88
N MET A 328 -3.78 11.93 14.87
CA MET A 328 -4.46 12.50 13.71
C MET A 328 -5.67 11.67 13.33
N GLY A 329 -6.86 12.28 13.32
CA GLY A 329 -8.06 11.65 12.77
C GLY A 329 -8.55 10.43 13.54
N THR A 330 -9.25 9.53 12.83
CA THR A 330 -9.97 8.41 13.45
C THR A 330 -9.71 7.10 12.72
N LEU A 331 -9.72 5.99 13.46
CA LEU A 331 -9.57 4.64 12.90
C LEU A 331 -10.59 4.35 11.80
N GLY A 332 -11.86 4.73 12.01
CA GLY A 332 -12.91 4.55 11.01
C GLY A 332 -12.66 5.34 9.72
N GLY A 333 -12.15 6.57 9.84
CA GLY A 333 -11.77 7.39 8.69
C GLY A 333 -10.59 6.80 7.90
N SER A 334 -9.54 6.35 8.60
CA SER A 334 -8.37 5.71 7.98
C SER A 334 -8.73 4.37 7.34
N LEU A 335 -9.62 3.58 7.96
CA LEU A 335 -10.17 2.39 7.34
C LEU A 335 -10.93 2.73 6.05
N LEU A 336 -11.83 3.72 6.05
CA LEU A 336 -12.56 4.12 4.85
C LEU A 336 -11.61 4.49 3.70
N ARG A 337 -10.56 5.26 4.00
CA ARG A 337 -9.53 5.64 3.01
C ARG A 337 -8.77 4.43 2.47
N SER A 338 -8.45 3.46 3.33
CA SER A 338 -7.87 2.18 2.92
C SER A 338 -8.80 1.39 2.00
N GLN A 339 -10.11 1.36 2.30
CA GLN A 339 -11.10 0.71 1.43
C GLN A 339 -11.27 1.40 0.07
N LEU A 340 -11.11 2.73 0.00
CA LEU A 340 -11.09 3.46 -1.27
C LEU A 340 -9.88 3.10 -2.13
N LEU A 341 -8.69 2.94 -1.53
CA LEU A 341 -7.51 2.43 -2.23
C LEU A 341 -7.72 1.00 -2.73
N LEU A 342 -8.34 0.13 -1.93
CA LEU A 342 -8.72 -1.21 -2.37
C LEU A 342 -9.69 -1.18 -3.56
N LEU A 343 -10.65 -0.25 -3.56
CA LEU A 343 -11.55 -0.06 -4.70
C LEU A 343 -10.78 0.39 -5.95
N ALA A 344 -9.77 1.26 -5.83
CA ALA A 344 -8.89 1.65 -6.93
C ALA A 344 -8.09 0.46 -7.48
N ARG A 345 -7.58 -0.43 -6.61
CA ARG A 345 -6.93 -1.68 -7.01
C ARG A 345 -7.88 -2.59 -7.78
N CYS A 346 -9.12 -2.72 -7.31
CA CYS A 346 -10.15 -3.46 -8.04
C CYS A 346 -10.46 -2.81 -9.40
N ALA A 347 -10.44 -1.48 -9.49
CA ALA A 347 -10.60 -0.75 -10.75
C ALA A 347 -9.54 -1.16 -11.78
N PHE A 348 -8.28 -1.17 -11.36
CA PHE A 348 -7.17 -1.56 -12.22
C PHE A 348 -7.30 -3.03 -12.66
N VAL A 349 -7.54 -3.95 -11.72
CA VAL A 349 -7.71 -5.38 -12.02
C VAL A 349 -8.90 -5.63 -12.95
N ALA A 350 -10.00 -4.90 -12.78
CA ALA A 350 -11.14 -4.98 -13.68
C ALA A 350 -10.75 -4.56 -15.10
N ALA A 351 -10.06 -3.43 -15.26
CA ALA A 351 -9.62 -2.94 -16.57
C ALA A 351 -8.62 -3.90 -17.24
N LEU A 352 -7.64 -4.40 -16.48
CA LEU A 352 -6.68 -5.39 -16.96
C LEU A 352 -7.37 -6.67 -17.39
N SER A 353 -8.29 -7.20 -16.58
CA SER A 353 -9.04 -8.42 -16.88
C SER A 353 -9.89 -8.27 -18.14
N LEU A 354 -10.56 -7.14 -18.31
CA LEU A 354 -11.33 -6.83 -19.51
C LEU A 354 -10.40 -6.73 -20.73
N ALA A 355 -9.28 -6.03 -20.61
CA ALA A 355 -8.31 -5.88 -21.70
C ALA A 355 -7.74 -7.23 -22.16
N VAL A 356 -7.29 -8.07 -21.22
CA VAL A 356 -6.75 -9.41 -21.51
C VAL A 356 -7.80 -10.31 -22.17
N SER A 357 -9.05 -10.19 -21.75
CA SER A 357 -10.16 -11.01 -22.28
C SER A 357 -10.60 -10.61 -23.69
N THR A 358 -10.10 -9.48 -24.24
CA THR A 358 -10.35 -9.12 -25.65
C THR A 358 -9.65 -10.09 -26.61
N PHE A 359 -8.47 -10.60 -26.26
CA PHE A 359 -7.67 -11.47 -27.11
C PHE A 359 -7.55 -12.91 -26.60
N LEU A 360 -7.70 -13.15 -25.28
CA LEU A 360 -7.64 -14.49 -24.70
C LEU A 360 -9.03 -15.08 -24.40
N GLY A 361 -9.12 -16.40 -24.37
CA GLY A 361 -10.30 -17.11 -23.86
C GLY A 361 -10.30 -17.18 -22.32
N PHE A 362 -11.46 -17.48 -21.74
CA PHE A 362 -11.69 -17.42 -20.28
C PHE A 362 -10.57 -18.06 -19.43
N PRO A 363 -10.17 -19.34 -19.61
CA PRO A 363 -9.21 -19.97 -18.69
C PRO A 363 -7.82 -19.33 -18.77
N VAL A 364 -7.37 -18.94 -19.97
CA VAL A 364 -6.05 -18.35 -20.19
C VAL A 364 -6.03 -16.91 -19.67
N ALA A 365 -7.11 -16.15 -19.89
CA ALA A 365 -7.25 -14.80 -19.36
C ALA A 365 -7.20 -14.79 -17.82
N THR A 366 -7.95 -15.70 -17.18
CA THR A 366 -7.94 -15.81 -15.70
C THR A 366 -6.56 -16.20 -15.16
N LEU A 367 -5.86 -17.13 -15.82
CA LEU A 367 -4.52 -17.55 -15.38
C LEU A 367 -3.53 -16.40 -15.47
N LEU A 368 -3.53 -15.65 -16.58
CA LEU A 368 -2.62 -14.52 -16.79
C LEU A 368 -2.83 -13.44 -15.71
N VAL A 369 -4.08 -13.04 -15.47
CA VAL A 369 -4.38 -12.02 -14.45
C VAL A 369 -4.09 -12.54 -13.04
N PHE A 370 -4.31 -13.83 -12.79
CA PHE A 370 -3.97 -14.44 -11.50
C PHE A 370 -2.47 -14.47 -11.24
N CYS A 371 -1.65 -14.82 -12.25
CA CYS A 371 -0.20 -14.72 -12.17
C CYS A 371 0.25 -13.27 -11.89
N PHE A 372 -0.38 -12.30 -12.55
CA PHE A 372 -0.15 -10.89 -12.27
C PHE A 372 -0.47 -10.54 -10.81
N LEU A 373 -1.61 -10.98 -10.27
CA LEU A 373 -1.98 -10.73 -8.87
C LEU A 373 -0.99 -11.34 -7.88
N ILE A 374 -0.50 -12.55 -8.14
CA ILE A 374 0.54 -13.19 -7.30
C ILE A 374 1.83 -12.37 -7.34
N ALA A 375 2.30 -12.00 -8.53
CA ALA A 375 3.51 -11.20 -8.69
C ALA A 375 3.39 -9.82 -8.01
N ALA A 376 2.22 -9.18 -8.15
CA ALA A 376 1.94 -7.87 -7.58
C ALA A 376 1.79 -7.89 -6.05
N THR A 377 1.29 -8.99 -5.49
CA THR A 377 1.08 -9.12 -4.04
C THR A 377 2.32 -9.65 -3.30
N GLY A 378 3.16 -10.44 -3.98
CA GLY A 378 4.33 -11.09 -3.37
C GLY A 378 5.63 -10.26 -3.38
N GLY A 379 5.58 -8.96 -3.67
CA GLY A 379 6.79 -8.10 -3.79
C GLY A 379 7.70 -8.47 -4.97
N GLY A 380 7.25 -9.37 -5.86
CA GLY A 380 8.09 -10.00 -6.89
C GLY A 380 8.57 -9.04 -7.99
N PHE A 381 7.94 -7.87 -8.14
CA PHE A 381 8.39 -6.86 -9.09
C PHE A 381 9.62 -6.08 -8.61
N VAL A 382 9.82 -5.94 -7.30
CA VAL A 382 10.97 -5.18 -6.76
C VAL A 382 12.20 -6.07 -6.66
N GLY A 383 12.07 -7.25 -6.02
CA GLY A 383 13.21 -8.14 -5.80
C GLY A 383 13.79 -8.81 -7.06
N ALA A 384 12.99 -9.02 -8.12
CA ALA A 384 13.47 -9.68 -9.33
C ALA A 384 14.40 -8.82 -10.20
N PHE A 385 14.40 -7.49 -10.01
CA PHE A 385 15.21 -6.56 -10.81
C PHE A 385 16.23 -5.79 -9.96
N GLU A 386 16.15 -5.85 -8.63
CA GLU A 386 17.07 -5.18 -7.71
C GLU A 386 18.39 -5.98 -7.51
N GLU A 387 18.38 -7.31 -7.71
CA GLU A 387 19.59 -8.15 -7.69
C GLU A 387 20.39 -8.12 -9.01
N GLU A 388 19.80 -7.65 -10.12
CA GLU A 388 20.49 -7.48 -11.40
C GLU A 388 20.84 -6.00 -11.63
N GLY A 389 21.72 -5.44 -10.80
CA GLY A 389 22.56 -4.34 -11.26
C GLY A 389 23.24 -4.76 -12.58
N PRO A 390 23.49 -3.84 -13.54
CA PRO A 390 23.93 -4.19 -14.89
C PRO A 390 25.36 -4.76 -14.88
N GLN A 391 25.50 -6.01 -14.46
CA GLN A 391 26.67 -6.86 -14.63
C GLN A 391 26.47 -7.69 -15.91
N THR A 392 25.96 -7.06 -16.98
CA THR A 392 26.10 -7.63 -18.31
C THR A 392 27.58 -7.47 -18.68
N MET A 393 28.31 -8.58 -18.61
CA MET A 393 29.70 -8.67 -19.06
C MET A 393 29.79 -8.08 -20.47
N VAL A 394 30.37 -6.87 -20.56
CA VAL A 394 30.34 -6.04 -21.76
C VAL A 394 31.32 -6.62 -22.78
N ASP A 395 30.82 -7.37 -23.76
CA ASP A 395 31.60 -7.71 -24.95
C ASP A 395 31.66 -6.47 -25.87
N PRO A 396 32.85 -5.90 -26.16
CA PRO A 396 33.00 -4.69 -26.98
C PRO A 396 32.61 -4.87 -28.46
N ARG A 397 32.22 -6.08 -28.90
CA ARG A 397 32.09 -6.44 -30.32
C ARG A 397 30.66 -6.65 -30.85
N GLN A 398 29.62 -6.52 -30.03
CA GLN A 398 28.23 -6.62 -30.53
C GLN A 398 27.60 -5.25 -30.82
N GLU A 399 27.35 -4.99 -32.10
CA GLU A 399 26.97 -3.71 -32.71
C GLU A 399 25.56 -3.20 -32.35
N ALA A 400 25.55 -2.00 -31.75
CA ALA A 400 24.63 -0.85 -31.83
C ALA A 400 23.08 -0.98 -31.92
N SER A 401 22.47 -1.90 -32.67
CA SER A 401 21.00 -1.84 -32.94
C SER A 401 20.17 -2.70 -31.97
N SER A 402 20.65 -3.89 -31.61
CA SER A 402 20.00 -4.73 -30.60
C SER A 402 20.08 -4.12 -29.20
N ARG A 403 21.17 -3.39 -28.92
CA ARG A 403 21.38 -2.67 -27.65
C ARG A 403 20.35 -1.57 -27.42
N GLN A 404 20.02 -0.78 -28.44
CA GLN A 404 18.98 0.25 -28.31
C GLN A 404 17.61 -0.35 -27.99
N VAL A 405 17.28 -1.51 -28.56
CA VAL A 405 16.01 -2.20 -28.27
C VAL A 405 16.03 -2.80 -26.86
N ILE A 406 17.13 -3.41 -26.45
CA ILE A 406 17.29 -3.97 -25.11
C ILE A 406 17.28 -2.87 -24.04
N ASP A 407 18.00 -1.77 -24.25
CA ASP A 407 18.03 -0.64 -23.32
C ASP A 407 16.68 0.08 -23.26
N LEU A 408 15.97 0.21 -24.39
CA LEU A 408 14.61 0.75 -24.42
C LEU A 408 13.63 -0.16 -23.69
N LEU A 409 13.77 -1.49 -23.85
CA LEU A 409 12.97 -2.48 -23.13
C LEU A 409 13.30 -2.51 -21.64
N ALA A 410 14.57 -2.36 -21.25
CA ALA A 410 15.02 -2.31 -19.87
C ALA A 410 14.52 -1.03 -19.19
N GLN A 411 14.68 0.14 -19.81
CA GLN A 411 14.14 1.41 -19.30
C GLN A 411 12.61 1.41 -19.27
N GLY A 412 11.97 0.77 -20.25
CA GLY A 412 10.52 0.56 -20.26
C GLY A 412 10.07 -0.35 -19.11
N GLY A 413 10.78 -1.45 -18.90
CA GLY A 413 10.55 -2.42 -17.83
C GLY A 413 10.73 -1.80 -16.45
N GLU A 414 11.82 -1.07 -16.22
CA GLU A 414 12.09 -0.36 -14.97
C GLU A 414 11.01 0.67 -14.63
N ARG A 415 10.54 1.45 -15.63
CA ARG A 415 9.43 2.39 -15.43
C ARG A 415 8.12 1.68 -15.07
N ILE A 416 7.83 0.56 -15.73
CA ILE A 416 6.65 -0.25 -15.43
C ILE A 416 6.76 -0.81 -14.01
N VAL A 417 7.89 -1.41 -13.66
CA VAL A 417 8.17 -1.99 -12.33
C VAL A 417 8.07 -0.93 -11.24
N ARG A 418 8.69 0.23 -11.40
CA ARG A 418 8.63 1.34 -10.43
C ARG A 418 7.20 1.82 -10.22
N SER A 419 6.42 1.92 -11.29
CA SER A 419 5.01 2.30 -11.20
C SER A 419 4.12 1.18 -10.61
N LEU A 420 4.52 -0.09 -10.78
CA LEU A 420 3.87 -1.24 -10.16
C LEU A 420 4.25 -1.36 -8.69
N GLY A 421 5.38 -0.80 -8.23
CA GLY A 421 5.70 -0.66 -6.81
C GLY A 421 4.63 0.12 -6.05
N GLU A 422 3.96 1.08 -6.70
CA GLU A 422 2.85 1.81 -6.10
C GLU A 422 1.61 0.93 -5.80
N TRP A 423 1.51 -0.27 -6.42
CA TRP A 423 0.49 -1.25 -6.06
C TRP A 423 0.67 -1.75 -4.62
N GLU A 424 1.91 -2.00 -4.20
CA GLU A 424 2.22 -2.42 -2.84
C GLU A 424 1.98 -1.27 -1.85
N GLU A 425 2.43 -0.06 -2.18
CA GLU A 425 2.21 1.15 -1.37
C GLU A 425 0.71 1.44 -1.15
N SER A 426 -0.14 1.08 -2.11
CA SER A 426 -1.60 1.21 -1.98
C SER A 426 -2.24 0.22 -1.00
N SER A 427 -1.48 -0.78 -0.52
CA SER A 427 -1.92 -1.81 0.43
C SER A 427 -1.80 -1.33 1.88
N THR A 428 -2.68 -0.43 2.29
CA THR A 428 -2.65 0.20 3.63
C THR A 428 -3.26 -0.63 4.76
N ALA A 429 -3.49 -1.94 4.56
CA ALA A 429 -4.07 -2.82 5.57
C ALA A 429 -3.20 -2.91 6.83
N GLU A 430 -1.88 -3.03 6.64
CA GLU A 430 -0.92 -3.05 7.75
C GLU A 430 -0.92 -1.71 8.49
N GLN A 431 -0.87 -0.59 7.75
CA GLN A 431 -0.91 0.76 8.33
C GLN A 431 -2.17 0.99 9.19
N VAL A 432 -3.35 0.65 8.67
CA VAL A 432 -4.61 0.80 9.41
C VAL A 432 -4.66 -0.13 10.62
N SER A 433 -4.16 -1.36 10.50
CA SER A 433 -4.06 -2.29 11.63
C SER A 433 -3.10 -1.83 12.72
N ALA A 434 -2.01 -1.14 12.34
CA ALA A 434 -1.08 -0.50 13.25
C ALA A 434 -1.67 0.74 13.94
N GLY A 435 -2.86 1.18 13.53
CA GLY A 435 -3.50 2.40 14.02
C GLY A 435 -2.95 3.67 13.36
N GLN A 436 -2.31 3.55 12.19
CA GLN A 436 -1.73 4.69 11.50
C GLN A 436 -2.77 5.48 10.70
N PHE A 437 -2.51 6.78 10.52
CA PHE A 437 -3.34 7.66 9.72
C PHE A 437 -3.04 7.50 8.22
N VAL A 438 -4.08 7.24 7.43
CA VAL A 438 -3.99 7.21 5.96
C VAL A 438 -4.40 8.58 5.44
N SER A 439 -3.53 9.23 4.67
CA SER A 439 -3.81 10.59 4.17
C SER A 439 -4.65 10.58 2.90
N TRP A 440 -5.41 11.65 2.66
CA TRP A 440 -6.15 11.83 1.41
C TRP A 440 -5.22 11.99 0.21
N ASN A 441 -4.02 12.54 0.40
CA ASN A 441 -3.04 12.66 -0.67
C ASN A 441 -2.58 11.28 -1.17
N GLN A 442 -2.35 10.31 -0.25
CA GLN A 442 -2.07 8.93 -0.63
C GLN A 442 -3.24 8.30 -1.41
N VAL A 443 -4.48 8.54 -0.99
CA VAL A 443 -5.68 8.06 -1.71
C VAL A 443 -5.77 8.64 -3.12
N TRP A 444 -5.55 9.94 -3.27
CA TRP A 444 -5.57 10.60 -4.59
C TRP A 444 -4.43 10.16 -5.50
N ARG A 445 -3.21 10.04 -4.96
CA ARG A 445 -2.05 9.55 -5.72
C ARG A 445 -2.26 8.11 -6.18
N GLY A 446 -2.55 7.20 -5.25
CA GLY A 446 -2.80 5.80 -5.57
C GLY A 446 -4.01 5.62 -6.49
N GLY A 447 -5.09 6.38 -6.25
CA GLY A 447 -6.28 6.36 -7.08
C GLY A 447 -6.03 6.87 -8.50
N SER A 448 -5.33 7.99 -8.66
CA SER A 448 -5.03 8.57 -9.97
C SER A 448 -4.08 7.70 -10.79
N ILE A 449 -3.10 7.06 -10.15
CA ILE A 449 -2.13 6.22 -10.85
C ILE A 449 -2.73 4.84 -11.19
N LEU A 450 -3.35 4.16 -10.23
CA LEU A 450 -3.94 2.83 -10.48
C LEU A 450 -5.25 2.90 -11.29
N ALA A 451 -6.23 3.67 -10.81
CA ALA A 451 -7.56 3.73 -11.42
C ALA A 451 -7.66 4.73 -12.58
N GLY A 452 -6.77 5.73 -12.64
CA GLY A 452 -6.71 6.69 -13.74
C GLY A 452 -5.77 6.22 -14.85
N LEU A 453 -4.46 6.29 -14.60
CA LEU A 453 -3.43 6.04 -15.61
C LEU A 453 -3.43 4.58 -16.07
N TRP A 454 -3.30 3.64 -15.14
CA TRP A 454 -3.14 2.22 -15.49
C TRP A 454 -4.44 1.57 -15.97
N ALA A 455 -5.55 1.82 -15.29
CA ALA A 455 -6.85 1.33 -15.77
C ALA A 455 -7.24 1.99 -17.10
N GLY A 456 -7.00 3.29 -17.27
CA GLY A 456 -7.22 4.00 -18.53
C GLY A 456 -6.37 3.44 -19.67
N PHE A 457 -5.08 3.22 -19.44
CA PHE A 457 -4.19 2.58 -20.41
C PHE A 457 -4.67 1.18 -20.81
N ALA A 458 -5.03 0.33 -19.83
CA ALA A 458 -5.55 -1.01 -20.10
C ALA A 458 -6.85 -0.97 -20.92
N LEU A 459 -7.78 -0.07 -20.60
CA LEU A 459 -9.02 0.10 -21.36
C LEU A 459 -8.77 0.60 -22.78
N ILE A 460 -7.84 1.55 -22.98
CA ILE A 460 -7.47 2.05 -24.31
C ILE A 460 -6.86 0.92 -25.15
N VAL A 461 -5.89 0.19 -24.61
CA VAL A 461 -5.27 -0.96 -25.30
C VAL A 461 -6.31 -2.02 -25.63
N GLY A 462 -7.18 -2.36 -24.67
CA GLY A 462 -8.29 -3.29 -24.90
C GLY A 462 -9.23 -2.83 -26.03
N THR A 463 -9.57 -1.53 -26.07
CA THR A 463 -10.44 -0.95 -27.10
C THR A 463 -9.77 -0.99 -28.48
N ILE A 464 -8.48 -0.68 -28.56
CA ILE A 464 -7.70 -0.75 -29.81
C ILE A 464 -7.63 -2.20 -30.31
N LEU A 465 -7.36 -3.17 -29.43
CA LEU A 465 -7.31 -4.58 -29.81
C LEU A 465 -8.68 -5.09 -30.31
N LEU A 466 -9.76 -4.67 -29.65
CA LEU A 466 -11.12 -5.00 -30.05
C LEU A 466 -11.44 -4.46 -31.45
N SER A 467 -11.18 -3.16 -31.67
CA SER A 467 -11.44 -2.53 -32.98
C SER A 467 -10.62 -3.15 -34.13
N ARG A 468 -9.40 -3.62 -33.87
CA ARG A 468 -8.58 -4.30 -34.89
C ARG A 468 -9.14 -5.67 -35.27
N GLN A 469 -9.68 -6.42 -34.32
CA GLN A 469 -10.30 -7.72 -34.60
C GLN A 469 -11.55 -7.55 -35.46
N GLU A 470 -12.38 -6.55 -35.18
CA GLU A 470 -13.61 -6.28 -35.96
C GLU A 470 -13.32 -6.06 -37.46
N HIS A 471 -12.26 -5.31 -37.78
CA HIS A 471 -11.83 -5.11 -39.18
C HIS A 471 -11.38 -6.41 -39.86
N SER A 472 -10.73 -7.33 -39.13
CA SER A 472 -10.25 -8.59 -39.70
C SER A 472 -11.37 -9.58 -40.02
N THR A 473 -12.48 -9.54 -39.27
CA THR A 473 -13.66 -10.39 -39.50
C THR A 473 -14.62 -9.82 -40.54
N GLY A 474 -14.59 -8.51 -40.80
CA GLY A 474 -15.43 -7.85 -41.80
C GLY A 474 -15.06 -8.17 -43.25
N ASP A 475 -13.81 -8.59 -43.51
CA ASP A 475 -13.31 -8.92 -44.86
C ASP A 475 -13.56 -10.38 -45.28
N GLN A 476 -14.18 -11.21 -44.42
CA GLN A 476 -14.48 -12.62 -44.72
C GLN A 476 -15.96 -12.91 -44.98
N GLN A 477 -16.79 -11.89 -45.25
CA GLN A 477 -18.19 -12.09 -45.68
C GLN A 477 -18.45 -11.64 -47.10
#